data_AF-A0A9E4U9W9-F1
#
_entry.id   AF-A0A9E4U9W9-F1
#
_cell.length_a   1.000
_cell.length_b   1.000
_cell.length_c   1.000
_cell.angle_alpha   90.00
_cell.angle_beta   90.00
_cell.angle_gamma   90.00
#
_symmetry.space_group_name_H-M   'P 1'
#
loop_
_entity.id
_entity.type
_entity.pdbx_description
1 polymer ?
#
loop_
_entity_poly.entity_id
_entity_poly.type
_entity_poly.pdbx_seq_one_letter_code
_entity_poly.pdbx_strand_id
1 'polypeptide(L)'
;INAPKTPVDAGVTIHVYESPEVHESADLVEHLRFDCFLEDPHYHYISHREKINEFWTLDPVAIGEPLPWALNAIKTRLPQMLARAGAPELAKRVAQADLDNVLPKVAVAAETARKLGLPGKSRG
;
A
#
# COMPACT_ATOMS: atom_id res chain seq x y z
N ILE A 1 -34.80 3.40 10.85
CA ILE A 1 -33.94 2.24 11.16
C ILE A 1 -32.56 2.50 10.56
N ASN A 2 -31.62 3.02 11.34
CA ASN A 2 -30.24 3.10 10.87
C ASN A 2 -29.69 1.68 10.91
N ALA A 3 -29.33 1.13 9.75
CA ALA A 3 -28.53 -0.08 9.71
C ALA A 3 -27.27 0.17 10.55
N PRO A 4 -26.84 -0.77 11.41
CA PRO A 4 -25.55 -0.64 12.06
C PRO A 4 -24.50 -0.47 10.96
N LYS A 5 -23.63 0.54 11.11
CA LYS A 5 -22.41 0.63 10.30
C LYS A 5 -21.74 -0.73 10.39
N THR A 6 -21.45 -1.33 9.24
CA THR A 6 -20.61 -2.53 9.18
C THR A 6 -19.38 -2.32 10.06
N PRO A 7 -18.90 -3.35 10.77
CA PRO A 7 -17.62 -3.25 11.45
C PRO A 7 -16.61 -2.64 10.47
N VAL A 8 -15.79 -1.69 10.94
CA VAL A 8 -14.62 -1.25 10.16
C VAL A 8 -13.86 -2.52 9.77
N ASP A 9 -13.77 -2.78 8.47
CA ASP A 9 -13.08 -3.97 7.95
C ASP A 9 -11.67 -4.00 8.57
N ALA A 10 -11.39 -5.06 9.32
CA ALA A 10 -10.18 -5.15 10.10
C ALA A 10 -8.99 -5.39 9.16
N GLY A 11 -7.87 -4.75 9.42
CA GLY A 11 -6.67 -4.95 8.61
C GLY A 11 -5.69 -3.80 8.70
N VAL A 12 -4.75 -3.79 7.76
CA VAL A 12 -3.69 -2.79 7.71
C VAL A 12 -3.53 -2.25 6.30
N THR A 13 -3.18 -0.98 6.22
CA THR A 13 -2.84 -0.34 4.95
C THR A 13 -1.33 -0.14 4.88
N ILE A 14 -0.72 -0.56 3.77
CA ILE A 14 0.67 -0.24 3.44
C ILE A 14 0.68 0.86 2.39
N HIS A 15 1.38 1.95 2.68
CA HIS A 15 1.54 3.08 1.78
C HIS A 15 2.98 3.13 1.24
N VAL A 16 3.14 3.42 -0.05
CA VAL A 16 4.43 3.65 -0.69
C VAL A 16 4.50 5.11 -1.14
N TYR A 17 5.40 5.85 -0.51
CA TYR A 17 5.66 7.26 -0.80
C TYR A 17 6.99 7.46 -1.52
N GLU A 18 7.07 8.53 -2.30
CA GLU A 18 8.35 9.10 -2.71
C GLU A 18 9.09 9.71 -1.50
N SER A 19 10.42 9.61 -1.51
CA SER A 19 11.25 10.25 -0.48
C SER A 19 11.18 11.78 -0.64
N PRO A 20 11.00 12.54 0.45
CA PRO A 20 11.01 14.01 0.40
C PRO A 20 12.37 14.59 -0.05
N GLU A 21 13.45 13.79 -0.04
CA GLU A 21 14.74 14.22 -0.59
C GLU A 21 14.77 14.26 -2.13
N VAL A 22 13.81 13.61 -2.80
CA VAL A 22 13.71 13.53 -4.26
C VAL A 22 12.70 14.54 -4.82
N HIS A 23 11.77 15.01 -3.99
CA HIS A 23 10.72 15.92 -4.38
C HIS A 23 10.93 17.33 -3.82
N GLU A 24 10.72 18.36 -4.65
CA GLU A 24 10.79 19.77 -4.26
C GLU A 24 9.59 20.22 -3.40
N SER A 25 8.59 19.34 -3.21
CA SER A 25 7.40 19.56 -2.41
C SER A 25 7.65 19.18 -0.94
N ALA A 26 7.11 19.97 -0.01
CA ALA A 26 7.09 19.64 1.41
C ALA A 26 6.15 18.46 1.74
N ASP A 27 5.24 18.11 0.83
CA ASP A 27 4.25 17.05 1.03
C ASP A 27 4.76 15.69 0.54
N LEU A 28 4.43 14.64 1.30
CA LEU A 28 4.66 13.26 0.88
C LEU A 28 3.78 12.90 -0.32
N VAL A 29 4.39 12.36 -1.38
CA VAL A 29 3.70 11.95 -2.60
C VAL A 29 3.51 10.44 -2.60
N GLU A 30 2.26 10.00 -2.49
CA GLU A 30 1.88 8.59 -2.46
C GLU A 30 1.71 8.03 -3.88
N HIS A 31 2.27 6.85 -4.16
CA HIS A 31 2.15 6.20 -5.47
C HIS A 31 1.37 4.90 -5.44
N LEU A 32 1.50 4.14 -4.34
CA LEU A 32 0.81 2.86 -4.18
C LEU A 32 0.23 2.77 -2.78
N ARG A 33 -0.94 2.15 -2.69
CA ARG A 33 -1.58 1.80 -1.42
C ARG A 33 -2.08 0.38 -1.48
N PHE A 34 -1.78 -0.42 -0.46
CA PHE A 34 -2.29 -1.78 -0.32
C PHE A 34 -3.17 -1.84 0.91
N ASP A 35 -4.47 -1.90 0.69
CA ASP A 35 -5.49 -2.01 1.73
C ASP A 35 -5.72 -3.50 2.01
N CYS A 36 -4.97 -4.03 2.97
CA CYS A 36 -4.95 -5.47 3.31
C CYS A 36 -6.03 -5.80 4.32
N PHE A 37 -7.29 -5.61 3.92
CA PHE A 37 -8.46 -5.84 4.74
C PHE A 37 -9.02 -7.26 4.58
N LEU A 38 -9.90 -7.69 5.50
CA LEU A 38 -10.44 -9.05 5.50
C LEU A 38 -11.61 -9.22 4.52
N GLU A 39 -12.48 -8.23 4.39
CA GLU A 39 -13.69 -8.30 3.56
C GLU A 39 -13.46 -7.74 2.15
N ASP A 40 -12.78 -6.60 2.02
CA ASP A 40 -12.53 -5.93 0.74
C ASP A 40 -11.03 -5.62 0.56
N PRO A 41 -10.16 -6.63 0.41
CA PRO A 41 -8.76 -6.39 0.12
C PRO A 41 -8.60 -5.81 -1.28
N HIS A 42 -7.88 -4.69 -1.38
CA HIS A 42 -7.63 -4.02 -2.65
C HIS A 42 -6.33 -3.23 -2.63
N TYR A 43 -5.90 -2.72 -3.78
CA TYR A 43 -4.74 -1.85 -3.86
C TYR A 43 -4.96 -0.74 -4.90
N HIS A 44 -4.26 0.37 -4.72
CA HIS A 44 -4.39 1.58 -5.54
C HIS A 44 -3.11 1.89 -6.31
N TYR A 45 -3.27 2.35 -7.55
CA TYR A 45 -2.28 3.14 -8.28
C TYR A 45 -2.67 4.62 -8.18
N ILE A 46 -1.77 5.44 -7.66
CA ILE A 46 -1.99 6.86 -7.45
C ILE A 46 -1.03 7.65 -8.34
N SER A 47 -1.59 8.38 -9.31
CA SER A 47 -0.86 9.29 -10.20
C SER A 47 -1.28 10.73 -9.91
N HIS A 48 -0.43 11.48 -9.23
CA HIS A 48 -0.70 12.88 -8.88
C HIS A 48 -0.69 13.79 -10.11
N ARG A 49 0.17 13.50 -11.09
CA ARG A 49 0.24 14.22 -12.37
C ARG A 49 -1.08 14.10 -13.13
N GLU A 50 -1.63 12.89 -13.21
CA GLU A 50 -2.84 12.61 -13.98
C GLU A 50 -4.12 12.75 -13.14
N LYS A 51 -3.98 12.99 -11.83
CA LYS A 51 -5.06 13.06 -10.84
C LYS A 51 -5.91 11.78 -10.81
N ILE A 52 -5.24 10.64 -10.89
CA ILE A 52 -5.85 9.31 -10.88
C ILE A 52 -5.59 8.63 -9.54
N ASN A 53 -6.63 7.99 -9.01
CA ASN A 53 -6.54 7.03 -7.92
C ASN A 53 -7.34 5.78 -8.34
N GLU A 54 -6.67 4.88 -9.07
CA GLU A 54 -7.28 3.67 -9.64
C GLU A 54 -7.09 2.51 -8.65
N PHE A 55 -8.17 1.84 -8.25
CA PHE A 55 -8.09 0.69 -7.35
C PHE A 55 -8.42 -0.62 -8.05
N TRP A 56 -7.87 -1.71 -7.52
CA TRP A 56 -8.05 -3.06 -7.99
C TRP A 56 -8.38 -3.98 -6.82
N THR A 57 -9.56 -4.59 -6.85
CA THR A 57 -9.98 -5.59 -5.85
C THR A 57 -9.15 -6.87 -6.00
N LEU A 58 -8.82 -7.48 -4.86
CA LEU A 58 -8.10 -8.74 -4.79
C LEU A 58 -9.09 -9.86 -4.47
N ASP A 59 -9.08 -10.93 -5.26
CA ASP A 59 -9.84 -12.14 -4.95
C ASP A 59 -9.10 -12.96 -3.89
N PRO A 60 -9.62 -13.09 -2.65
CA PRO A 60 -8.94 -13.81 -1.58
C PRO A 60 -8.73 -15.30 -1.89
N VAL A 61 -9.57 -15.90 -2.74
CA VAL A 61 -9.43 -17.29 -3.16
C VAL A 61 -8.18 -17.47 -4.04
N ALA A 62 -7.91 -16.50 -4.91
CA ALA A 62 -6.77 -16.54 -5.82
C ALA A 62 -5.45 -16.13 -5.15
N ILE A 63 -5.49 -15.17 -4.24
CA ILE A 63 -4.28 -14.54 -3.68
C ILE A 63 -3.91 -15.04 -2.28
N GLY A 64 -4.84 -15.69 -1.57
CA GLY A 64 -4.70 -16.01 -0.16
C GLY A 64 -4.77 -14.76 0.72
N GLU A 65 -3.96 -14.74 1.79
CA GLU A 65 -3.93 -13.64 2.75
C GLU A 65 -3.39 -12.34 2.10
N PRO A 66 -4.08 -11.20 2.26
CA PRO A 66 -3.78 -9.98 1.52
C PRO A 66 -2.46 -9.32 1.96
N LEU A 67 -2.11 -9.36 3.25
CA LEU A 67 -0.86 -8.77 3.75
C LEU A 67 0.40 -9.49 3.21
N PRO A 68 0.53 -10.82 3.30
CA PRO A 68 1.61 -11.55 2.63
C PRO A 68 1.66 -11.30 1.11
N TRP A 69 0.50 -11.22 0.45
CA TRP A 69 0.44 -10.91 -0.97
C TRP A 69 1.01 -9.52 -1.28
N ALA A 70 0.63 -8.49 -0.50
CA ALA A 70 1.09 -7.12 -0.69
C ALA A 70 2.61 -7.01 -0.47
N LEU A 71 3.15 -7.63 0.58
CA LEU A 71 4.59 -7.66 0.84
C LEU A 71 5.36 -8.33 -0.31
N ASN A 72 4.82 -9.44 -0.85
CA ASN A 72 5.40 -10.10 -2.01
C ASN A 72 5.29 -9.26 -3.29
N ALA A 73 4.17 -8.54 -3.48
CA ALA A 73 3.98 -7.61 -4.58
C ALA A 73 5.03 -6.49 -4.56
N ILE A 74 5.24 -5.86 -3.40
CA ILE A 74 6.28 -4.84 -3.23
C ILE A 74 7.66 -5.43 -3.48
N LYS A 75 7.94 -6.63 -2.96
CA LYS A 75 9.25 -7.29 -3.15
C LYS A 75 9.58 -7.54 -4.61
N THR A 76 8.61 -7.94 -5.42
CA THR A 76 8.85 -8.53 -6.74
C THR A 76 8.42 -7.63 -7.90
N ARG A 77 7.55 -6.66 -7.65
CA ARG A 77 6.88 -5.87 -8.70
C ARG A 77 6.92 -4.35 -8.46
N LEU A 78 7.56 -3.86 -7.39
CA LEU A 78 7.54 -2.43 -7.07
C LEU A 78 8.00 -1.54 -8.23
N PRO A 79 9.11 -1.82 -8.96
CA PRO A 79 9.51 -0.99 -10.10
C PRO A 79 8.42 -0.90 -11.18
N GLN A 80 7.82 -2.02 -11.56
CA GLN A 80 6.76 -2.07 -12.57
C GLN A 80 5.51 -1.33 -12.10
N MET A 81 5.16 -1.47 -10.82
CA MET A 81 4.00 -0.81 -10.24
C MET A 81 4.20 0.71 -10.16
N LEU A 82 5.40 1.19 -9.82
CA LEU A 82 5.73 2.63 -9.84
C LEU A 82 5.69 3.21 -11.26
N ALA A 83 6.23 2.48 -12.24
CA ALA A 83 6.14 2.90 -13.64
C ALA A 83 4.67 3.02 -14.10
N ARG A 84 3.82 2.06 -13.72
CA ARG A 84 2.38 2.12 -13.98
C ARG A 84 1.69 3.29 -13.25
N ALA A 85 2.12 3.62 -12.04
CA ALA A 85 1.63 4.78 -11.28
C ALA A 85 2.10 6.13 -11.86
N GLY A 86 2.79 6.16 -13.00
CA GLY A 86 3.30 7.38 -13.62
C GLY A 86 4.63 7.86 -13.06
N ALA A 87 5.37 7.01 -12.32
CA ALA A 87 6.66 7.33 -11.70
C ALA A 87 7.84 6.47 -12.23
N PRO A 88 8.11 6.50 -13.55
CA PRO A 88 9.16 5.66 -14.15
C PRO A 88 10.58 6.02 -13.68
N GLU A 89 10.83 7.28 -13.30
CA GLU A 89 12.16 7.68 -12.77
C GLU A 89 12.40 7.16 -11.35
N LEU A 90 11.35 7.02 -10.53
CA LEU A 90 11.46 6.33 -9.23
C LEU A 90 11.65 4.83 -9.42
N ALA A 91 10.93 4.24 -10.38
CA ALA A 91 11.06 2.81 -10.68
C ALA A 91 12.51 2.39 -10.96
N LYS A 92 13.29 3.24 -11.67
CA LYS A 92 14.70 3.01 -11.97
C LYS A 92 15.62 3.06 -10.74
N ARG A 93 15.18 3.70 -9.65
CA ARG A 93 15.96 3.88 -8.42
C ARG A 93 15.73 2.77 -7.40
N VAL A 94 14.71 1.93 -7.59
CA VAL A 94 14.42 0.83 -6.68
C VAL A 94 15.51 -0.24 -6.81
N ALA A 95 16.27 -0.45 -5.75
CA ALA A 95 17.24 -1.54 -5.65
C ALA A 95 16.65 -2.70 -4.84
N GLN A 96 16.81 -3.93 -5.34
CA GLN A 96 16.31 -5.13 -4.66
C GLN A 96 16.91 -5.29 -3.25
N ALA A 97 18.19 -4.93 -3.08
CA ALA A 97 18.87 -5.00 -1.79
C ALA A 97 18.20 -4.11 -0.73
N ASP A 98 17.71 -2.93 -1.12
CA ASP A 98 17.00 -2.03 -0.20
C ASP A 98 15.65 -2.62 0.21
N LEU A 99 14.94 -3.24 -0.74
CA LEU A 99 13.69 -3.95 -0.46
C LEU A 99 13.92 -5.12 0.50
N ASP A 100 14.94 -5.93 0.26
CA ASP A 100 15.29 -7.06 1.11
C ASP A 100 15.67 -6.61 2.54
N ASN A 101 16.28 -5.43 2.67
CA ASN A 101 16.63 -4.83 3.95
C ASN A 101 15.43 -4.23 4.71
N VAL A 102 14.47 -3.61 4.01
CA VAL A 102 13.36 -2.86 4.65
C VAL A 102 12.10 -3.69 4.86
N LEU A 103 11.76 -4.58 3.92
CA LEU A 103 10.50 -5.33 3.95
C LEU A 103 10.29 -6.18 5.20
N PRO A 104 11.32 -6.84 5.79
CA PRO A 104 11.14 -7.55 7.07
C PRO A 104 10.66 -6.62 8.19
N LYS A 105 11.12 -5.37 8.22
CA LYS A 105 10.69 -4.38 9.23
C LYS A 105 9.24 -3.96 9.00
N VAL A 106 8.86 -3.74 7.74
CA VAL A 106 7.47 -3.43 7.36
C VAL A 106 6.53 -4.58 7.73
N ALA A 107 6.93 -5.82 7.48
CA ALA A 107 6.15 -7.00 7.84
C ALA A 107 5.88 -7.09 9.35
N VAL A 108 6.90 -6.87 10.18
CA VAL A 108 6.76 -6.85 11.65
C VAL A 108 5.83 -5.72 12.10
N ALA A 109 5.98 -4.52 11.53
CA ALA A 109 5.15 -3.37 11.87
C ALA A 109 3.67 -3.61 11.50
N ALA A 110 3.42 -4.14 10.30
CA ALA A 110 2.09 -4.48 9.81
C ALA A 110 1.41 -5.58 10.67
N GLU A 111 2.13 -6.65 10.99
CA GLU A 111 1.64 -7.70 11.88
C GLU A 111 1.31 -7.19 13.28
N THR A 112 2.15 -6.31 13.81
CA THR A 112 1.93 -5.68 15.12
C THR A 112 0.68 -4.78 15.09
N ALA A 113 0.55 -3.94 14.06
CA ALA A 113 -0.60 -3.06 13.89
C ALA A 113 -1.91 -3.84 13.77
N ARG A 114 -1.90 -4.93 12.99
CA ARG A 114 -3.05 -5.84 12.84
C ARG A 114 -3.49 -6.44 14.18
N LYS A 115 -2.55 -6.90 15.00
CA LYS A 115 -2.83 -7.52 16.31
C LYS A 115 -3.35 -6.54 17.35
N LEU A 116 -2.88 -5.30 17.30
CA LEU A 116 -3.27 -4.26 18.25
C LEU A 116 -4.62 -3.61 17.92
N GLY A 117 -5.20 -3.90 16.74
CA GLY A 117 -6.46 -3.28 16.30
C GLY A 117 -6.39 -1.76 16.30
N LEU A 118 -5.20 -1.19 16.07
CA LEU A 118 -5.01 0.26 16.14
C LEU A 118 -5.92 0.91 15.09
N PRO A 119 -6.81 1.84 15.48
CA PRO A 119 -7.68 2.49 14.53
C PRO A 119 -6.81 3.20 13.49
N GLY A 120 -6.99 2.83 12.22
CA GLY A 120 -6.45 3.61 11.11
C GLY A 120 -6.88 5.06 11.26
N LYS A 121 -5.98 6.01 11.00
CA LYS A 121 -6.27 7.44 11.12
C LYS A 121 -7.48 7.74 10.22
N SER A 122 -8.65 7.96 10.82
CA SER A 122 -9.86 8.32 10.08
C SER A 122 -9.56 9.60 9.31
N ARG A 123 -9.58 9.53 7.97
CA ARG A 123 -9.55 10.74 7.15
C ARG A 123 -10.86 11.48 7.41
N GLY A 124 -10.74 12.64 8.07
CA GLY A 124 -11.79 13.65 8.10
C GLY A 124 -11.85 14.42 6.79
#